data_AF-A0A1S1QY39-F1
#
_entry.id   AF-A0A1S1QY39-F1
#
_cell.length_a   1.000
_cell.length_b   1.000
_cell.length_c   1.000
_cell.angle_alpha   90.00
_cell.angle_beta   90.00
_cell.angle_gamma   90.00
#
_symmetry.space_group_name_H-M   'P 1'
#
loop_
_entity.id
_entity.type
_entity.pdbx_description
1 polymer ?
#
loop_
_entity_poly.entity_id
_entity_poly.type
_entity_poly.pdbx_seq_one_letter_code
_entity_poly.pdbx_strand_id
1 'polypeptide(L)'
;MTTVYTITFVLLAVAGLLTLARALAGPTNLDRIVALDVLVILIVAGVTVEIGMRNEGWNIALVAVVALLGFLGSLTAARLVERRGTTR
;
A
#
# COMPACT_ATOMS: atom_id res chain seq x y z
N MET A 1 -6.51 22.57 -11.96
CA MET A 1 -6.65 21.53 -10.90
C MET A 1 -6.48 20.13 -11.45
N THR A 2 -7.09 19.79 -12.60
CA THR A 2 -6.89 18.51 -13.32
C THR A 2 -5.43 18.10 -13.55
N THR A 3 -4.55 19.04 -13.93
CA THR A 3 -3.12 18.75 -14.15
C THR A 3 -2.42 18.18 -12.92
N VAL A 4 -2.75 18.67 -11.72
CA VAL A 4 -2.15 18.19 -10.47
C VAL A 4 -2.59 16.75 -10.20
N TYR A 5 -3.88 16.45 -10.38
CA TYR A 5 -4.39 15.08 -10.25
C TYR A 5 -3.71 14.12 -11.24
N THR A 6 -3.54 14.52 -12.49
CA THR A 6 -2.85 13.70 -13.50
C THR A 6 -1.40 13.42 -13.11
N ILE A 7 -0.65 14.44 -12.66
CA ILE A 7 0.74 14.26 -12.21
C ILE A 7 0.80 13.30 -11.02
N THR A 8 -0.09 13.46 -10.04
CA THR A 8 -0.16 12.57 -8.88
C THR A 8 -0.46 11.12 -9.27
N PHE A 9 -1.39 10.89 -10.19
CA PHE A 9 -1.69 9.54 -10.71
C PHE A 9 -0.49 8.91 -11.42
N VAL A 10 0.23 9.69 -12.23
CA VAL A 10 1.45 9.21 -12.91
C VAL A 10 2.50 8.82 -11.88
N LEU A 11 2.74 9.65 -10.86
CA LEU A 11 3.70 9.36 -9.80
C LEU A 11 3.31 8.11 -9.00
N LEU A 12 2.03 7.95 -8.65
CA LEU A 12 1.52 6.77 -7.96
C LEU A 12 1.66 5.50 -8.82
N ALA A 13 1.39 5.59 -10.12
CA ALA A 13 1.56 4.46 -11.03
C ALA A 13 3.04 4.04 -11.14
N VAL A 14 3.95 5.01 -11.26
CA VAL A 14 5.40 4.75 -11.27
C VAL A 14 5.84 4.12 -9.95
N ALA A 15 5.40 4.67 -8.81
CA ALA A 15 5.69 4.10 -7.49
C ALA A 15 5.15 2.67 -7.34
N GLY A 16 3.97 2.39 -7.88
CA GLY A 16 3.34 1.07 -7.91
C GLY A 16 4.14 0.05 -8.72
N LEU A 17 4.63 0.45 -9.90
CA LEU A 17 5.50 -0.39 -10.73
C LEU A 17 6.83 -0.69 -10.02
N LEU A 18 7.43 0.31 -9.36
CA LEU A 18 8.68 0.13 -8.62
C LEU A 18 8.50 -0.80 -7.39
N THR A 19 7.38 -0.65 -6.67
CA THR A 19 7.06 -1.54 -5.53
C THR A 19 6.76 -2.97 -6.00
N LEU A 20 6.06 -3.15 -7.12
CA LEU A 20 5.88 -4.47 -7.74
C LEU A 20 7.22 -5.10 -8.13
N ALA A 21 8.10 -4.33 -8.79
CA ALA A 21 9.44 -4.82 -9.14
C ALA A 21 10.22 -5.26 -7.89
N ARG A 22 10.12 -4.49 -6.80
CA ARG A 22 10.75 -4.84 -5.53
C ARG A 22 10.12 -6.06 -4.85
N ALA A 23 8.79 -6.19 -4.88
CA ALA A 23 8.08 -7.35 -4.34
C ALA A 23 8.51 -8.66 -5.03
N LEU A 24 8.81 -8.61 -6.33
CA LEU A 24 9.28 -9.77 -7.09
C LEU A 24 10.76 -10.07 -6.86
N ALA A 25 11.60 -9.03 -6.75
CA ALA A 25 13.05 -9.16 -6.57
C ALA A 25 13.48 -9.39 -5.11
N GLY A 26 12.58 -9.21 -4.13
CA GLY A 26 12.90 -9.27 -2.70
C GLY A 26 13.50 -10.62 -2.25
N PRO A 27 14.64 -10.62 -1.54
CA PRO A 27 15.35 -11.84 -1.13
C PRO A 27 14.71 -12.54 0.08
N THR A 28 13.96 -11.82 0.93
CA THR A 28 13.31 -12.38 2.12
C THR A 28 11.79 -12.37 1.96
N ASN A 29 11.10 -13.36 2.53
CA ASN A 29 9.64 -13.39 2.54
C ASN A 29 9.04 -12.14 3.23
N LEU A 30 9.74 -11.59 4.22
CA LEU A 30 9.32 -10.38 4.92
C LEU A 30 9.40 -9.14 4.01
N ASP A 31 10.46 -8.98 3.23
CA ASP A 31 10.61 -7.86 2.27
C ASP A 31 9.49 -7.89 1.22
N ARG A 32 9.07 -9.09 0.78
CA ARG A 32 7.93 -9.26 -0.14
C ARG A 32 6.60 -8.87 0.50
N ILE A 33 6.37 -9.24 1.76
CA ILE A 33 5.14 -8.88 2.48
C ILE A 33 5.06 -7.36 2.68
N VAL A 34 6.17 -6.74 3.08
CA VAL A 34 6.24 -5.28 3.24
C VAL A 34 6.00 -4.60 1.89
N ALA A 35 6.59 -5.08 0.80
CA ALA A 35 6.37 -4.51 -0.53
C ALA A 35 4.90 -4.62 -0.99
N LEU A 36 4.21 -5.72 -0.66
CA LEU A 36 2.77 -5.88 -0.92
C LEU A 36 1.92 -4.90 -0.10
N ASP A 37 2.28 -4.65 1.15
CA ASP A 37 1.59 -3.66 1.99
C ASP A 37 1.75 -2.23 1.45
N VAL A 38 2.97 -1.86 1.04
CA VAL A 38 3.20 -0.58 0.38
C VAL A 38 2.39 -0.46 -0.92
N LEU A 39 2.23 -1.55 -1.68
CA LEU A 39 1.37 -1.56 -2.87
C LEU A 39 -0.10 -1.27 -2.52
N VAL A 40 -0.62 -1.86 -1.43
CA VAL A 40 -1.97 -1.56 -0.94
C VAL A 40 -2.09 -0.08 -0.55
N ILE A 41 -1.09 0.48 0.14
CA ILE A 41 -1.06 1.90 0.50
C ILE A 41 -1.09 2.80 -0.75
N LEU A 42 -0.36 2.45 -1.81
CA LEU A 42 -0.37 3.20 -3.06
C LEU A 42 -1.73 3.16 -3.76
N ILE A 43 -2.42 2.02 -3.72
CA ILE A 43 -3.79 1.90 -4.25
C ILE A 43 -4.75 2.80 -3.46
N VAL A 44 -4.69 2.73 -2.12
CA VAL A 44 -5.47 3.59 -1.21
C VAL A 44 -5.22 5.07 -1.48
N ALA A 45 -3.96 5.47 -1.69
CA ALA A 45 -3.60 6.83 -2.06
C ALA A 45 -4.24 7.26 -3.39
N GLY A 46 -4.20 6.40 -4.42
CA GLY A 46 -4.87 6.65 -5.71
C GLY A 46 -6.38 6.84 -5.58
N VAL A 47 -7.04 6.02 -4.77
CA VAL A 47 -8.48 6.17 -4.48
C VAL A 47 -8.75 7.48 -3.73
N THR A 48 -7.87 7.88 -2.81
CA THR A 48 -7.99 9.15 -2.08
C THR A 48 -7.91 10.35 -3.02
N VAL A 49 -7.01 10.30 -4.01
CA VAL A 49 -6.86 11.33 -5.05
C VAL A 49 -8.14 11.42 -5.88
N GLU A 50 -8.73 10.29 -6.25
CA GLU A 50 -10.01 10.23 -6.98
C GLU A 50 -11.17 10.85 -6.18
N ILE A 51 -11.25 10.55 -4.88
CA ILE A 51 -12.25 11.13 -3.97
C ILE A 51 -12.12 12.66 -3.94
N GLY A 52 -10.89 13.16 -3.81
CA GLY A 52 -10.60 14.59 -3.83
C GLY A 52 -10.90 15.26 -5.17
N MET A 53 -10.85 14.53 -6.28
CA MET A 53 -11.21 15.04 -7.60
C MET A 53 -12.74 15.12 -7.80
N ARG A 54 -13.48 14.15 -7.23
CA ARG A 54 -14.96 14.07 -7.34
C ARG A 54 -15.70 14.94 -6.32
N ASN A 55 -15.03 15.41 -5.27
CA ASN A 55 -15.62 16.18 -4.18
C ASN A 55 -16.77 15.44 -3.43
N GLU A 56 -16.78 14.11 -3.50
CA GLU A 56 -17.79 13.25 -2.88
C GLU A 56 -17.14 12.38 -1.80
N GLY A 57 -17.40 12.69 -0.52
CA GLY A 57 -16.69 12.09 0.63
C GLY A 57 -17.17 10.70 1.09
N TRP A 58 -18.12 10.06 0.39
CA TRP A 58 -18.76 8.83 0.86
C TRP A 58 -17.80 7.64 1.04
N ASN A 59 -16.66 7.67 0.32
CA ASN A 59 -15.68 6.59 0.31
C ASN A 59 -14.49 6.77 1.28
N ILE A 60 -14.43 7.87 2.03
CA ILE A 60 -13.28 8.16 2.91
C ILE A 60 -13.13 7.10 4.01
N ALA A 61 -14.25 6.67 4.62
CA ALA A 61 -14.23 5.63 5.66
C ALA A 61 -13.75 4.28 5.11
N LEU A 62 -14.13 3.92 3.89
CA LEU A 62 -13.73 2.67 3.24
C LEU A 62 -12.22 2.66 2.97
N VAL A 63 -11.68 3.76 2.45
CA VAL A 63 -10.23 3.95 2.23
C VAL A 63 -9.45 3.82 3.55
N ALA A 64 -9.95 4.39 4.64
CA ALA A 64 -9.33 4.27 5.96
C ALA A 64 -9.32 2.82 6.46
N VAL A 65 -10.42 2.08 6.30
CA VAL A 65 -10.47 0.65 6.68
C VAL A 65 -9.48 -0.18 5.88
N VAL A 66 -9.41 0.02 4.56
CA VAL A 66 -8.46 -0.73 3.70
C VAL A 66 -7.01 -0.42 4.09
N ALA A 67 -6.68 0.84 4.39
CA ALA A 67 -5.35 1.22 4.86
C ALA A 67 -4.98 0.53 6.18
N LEU A 68 -5.91 0.49 7.14
CA LEU A 68 -5.71 -0.20 8.41
C LEU A 68 -5.55 -1.71 8.22
N LEU A 69 -6.32 -2.33 7.34
CA LEU A 69 -6.22 -3.76 7.04
C LEU A 69 -4.86 -4.13 6.41
N GLY A 70 -4.35 -3.31 5.49
CA GLY A 70 -3.00 -3.48 4.93
C GLY A 70 -1.94 -3.48 6.04
N PHE A 71 -1.95 -2.42 6.86
CA PHE A 71 -1.02 -2.26 7.98
C PHE A 71 -1.08 -3.43 8.98
N LEU A 72 -2.29 -3.85 9.37
CA LEU A 72 -2.49 -4.98 10.27
C LEU A 72 -1.98 -6.30 9.67
N GLY A 73 -2.13 -6.49 8.36
CA GLY A 73 -1.57 -7.64 7.63
C GLY A 73 -0.05 -7.72 7.74
N SER A 74 0.64 -6.61 7.48
CA SER A 74 2.10 -6.49 7.66
C SER A 74 2.55 -6.77 9.09
N LEU A 75 1.87 -6.17 10.09
CA LEU A 75 2.22 -6.34 11.50
C LEU A 75 2.08 -7.80 11.96
N THR A 76 1.01 -8.47 11.51
CA THR A 76 0.76 -9.88 11.82
C THR A 76 1.84 -10.78 11.21
N ALA A 77 2.24 -10.51 9.96
CA ALA A 77 3.30 -11.24 9.30
C ALA A 77 4.67 -11.04 9.98
N ALA A 78 5.01 -9.81 10.37
CA ALA A 78 6.23 -9.51 11.10
C ALA A 78 6.28 -10.26 12.45
N ARG A 79 5.18 -10.23 13.21
CA ARG A 79 5.05 -10.97 14.49
C ARG A 79 5.14 -12.48 14.31
N LEU A 80 4.63 -13.02 13.20
CA LEU A 80 4.74 -14.45 12.90
C LEU A 80 6.20 -14.86 12.64
N VAL A 81 6.95 -14.03 11.92
CA VAL A 81 8.38 -14.26 11.67
C VAL A 81 9.17 -14.18 12.98
N GLU A 82 8.89 -13.19 13.82
CA GLU A 82 9.50 -13.04 15.15
C GLU A 82 9.27 -14.27 16.03
N ARG A 83 8.01 -14.74 16.13
CA ARG A 83 7.67 -15.95 16.90
C ARG A 83 8.35 -17.22 16.41
N ARG A 84 8.63 -17.33 15.10
CA ARG A 84 9.33 -18.49 14.52
C ARG A 84 10.85 -18.42 14.71
N GLY A 85 11.40 -17.24 14.99
CA GLY A 85 12.83 -17.04 15.26
C GLY A 85 13.28 -17.46 16.66
N THR A 86 12.35 -17.67 17.60
CA THR A 86 12.63 -17.99 19.02
C THR A 86 12.77 -19.49 19.30
N THR A 87 12.66 -20.37 18.31
CA THR A 87 12.79 -21.84 18.50
C THR A 87 14.21 -22.36 18.21
N ARG A 88 15.26 -21.59 18.50
CA ARG A 88 16.63 -22.09 18.40
C ARG A 88 17.48 -21.73 19.60
#